data_AF-A0A7S3BBB5-F1
#
_entry.id   AF-A0A7S3BBB5-F1
#
_cell.length_a   1.000
_cell.length_b   1.000
_cell.length_c   1.000
_cell.angle_alpha   90.00
_cell.angle_beta   90.00
_cell.angle_gamma   90.00
#
_symmetry.space_group_name_H-M   'P 1'
#
loop_
_entity.id
_entity.type
_entity.pdbx_description
1 polymer ?
#
loop_
_entity_poly.entity_id
_entity_poly.type
_entity_poly.pdbx_seq_one_letter_code
_entity_poly.pdbx_strand_id
1 'polypeptide(L)'
;FSARSSSMGCASSKSKWDYIGCQRLKKALVNTTLIDASWLAGLAQAGGVLPRCQDVPEEARVSLAEMEAWGEPQTVGVLVLSYPWLEKNHPDPYGEQLQKVAFVLKAFAARAREYKGCRVGVFWDYASLPQKNKDGVDDRTKAQMARLERALSSGISAWYGHRRTSVLMVATDPPTGSIYSRTQP
;
A
#
# COMPACT_ATOMS: atom_id res chain seq x y z
N PHE A 1 -9.48 -52.62 -18.80
CA PHE A 1 -10.12 -51.42 -18.20
C PHE A 1 -9.04 -50.61 -17.50
N SER A 2 -8.57 -49.52 -18.12
CA SER A 2 -7.61 -48.59 -17.52
C SER A 2 -8.34 -47.27 -17.24
N ALA A 3 -8.54 -46.95 -15.97
CA ALA A 3 -9.18 -45.73 -15.54
C ALA A 3 -8.14 -44.59 -15.53
N ARG A 4 -8.34 -43.60 -16.41
CA ARG A 4 -7.64 -42.32 -16.32
C ARG A 4 -8.22 -41.55 -15.14
N SER A 5 -7.38 -41.32 -14.14
CA SER A 5 -7.65 -40.34 -13.08
C SER A 5 -7.39 -38.95 -13.66
N SER A 6 -8.47 -38.22 -13.95
CA SER A 6 -8.39 -36.79 -14.30
C SER A 6 -8.38 -35.98 -13.01
N SER A 7 -7.24 -35.40 -12.68
CA SER A 7 -7.14 -34.37 -11.65
C SER A 7 -7.85 -33.10 -12.13
N MET A 8 -9.05 -32.84 -11.60
CA MET A 8 -9.69 -31.53 -11.72
C MET A 8 -8.87 -30.53 -10.90
N GLY A 9 -8.02 -29.76 -11.58
CA GLY A 9 -7.42 -28.57 -11.00
C GLY A 9 -8.54 -27.63 -10.55
N CYS A 10 -8.55 -27.26 -9.27
CA CYS A 10 -9.45 -26.25 -8.72
C CYS A 10 -9.17 -24.93 -9.44
N ALA A 11 -10.04 -24.54 -10.37
CA ALA A 11 -9.98 -23.21 -10.98
C ALA A 11 -10.24 -22.19 -9.87
N SER A 12 -9.19 -21.44 -9.48
CA SER A 12 -9.34 -20.32 -8.56
C SER A 12 -10.48 -19.42 -9.04
N SER A 13 -11.49 -19.22 -8.20
CA SER A 13 -12.63 -18.36 -8.50
C SER A 13 -12.11 -16.96 -8.89
N LYS A 14 -12.54 -16.45 -10.04
CA LYS A 14 -12.17 -15.11 -10.49
C LYS A 14 -12.61 -14.07 -9.46
N SER A 15 -11.70 -13.16 -9.13
CA SER A 15 -11.91 -12.06 -8.17
C SER A 15 -12.62 -10.88 -8.84
N LYS A 16 -13.25 -9.99 -8.07
CA LYS A 16 -13.94 -8.79 -8.61
C LYS A 16 -13.00 -7.95 -9.48
N TRP A 17 -11.74 -7.79 -9.08
CA TRP A 17 -10.72 -7.03 -9.81
C TRP A 17 -10.44 -7.59 -11.21
N ASP A 18 -10.65 -8.89 -11.42
CA ASP A 18 -10.49 -9.52 -12.74
C ASP A 18 -11.60 -9.08 -13.72
N TYR A 19 -12.78 -8.71 -13.22
CA TYR A 19 -13.92 -8.28 -14.04
C TYR A 19 -13.93 -6.78 -14.33
N ILE A 20 -13.29 -5.97 -13.48
CA ILE A 20 -13.30 -4.50 -13.61
C ILE A 20 -12.03 -3.92 -14.26
N GLY A 21 -11.17 -4.78 -14.82
CA GLY A 21 -9.95 -4.39 -15.52
C GLY A 21 -8.76 -4.08 -14.62
N CYS A 22 -8.76 -4.58 -13.38
CA CYS A 22 -7.73 -4.32 -12.37
C CYS A 22 -6.64 -5.42 -12.29
N GLN A 23 -6.43 -6.20 -13.36
CA GLN A 23 -5.46 -7.29 -13.37
C GLN A 23 -4.03 -6.81 -13.12
N ARG A 24 -3.69 -5.58 -13.57
CA ARG A 24 -2.37 -4.97 -13.28
C ARG A 24 -2.21 -4.65 -11.78
N LEU A 25 -3.26 -4.13 -11.13
CA LEU A 25 -3.25 -3.89 -9.68
C LEU A 25 -3.11 -5.20 -8.90
N LYS A 26 -3.85 -6.23 -9.31
CA LYS A 26 -3.77 -7.56 -8.69
C LYS A 26 -2.37 -8.17 -8.81
N LYS A 27 -1.71 -8.02 -9.96
CA LYS A 27 -0.29 -8.43 -10.14
C LYS A 27 0.66 -7.62 -9.26
N ALA A 28 0.44 -6.31 -9.13
CA ALA A 28 1.24 -5.45 -8.26
C ALA A 28 1.10 -5.81 -6.77
N LEU A 29 -0.11 -6.19 -6.34
CA LEU A 29 -0.41 -6.60 -4.96
C LEU A 29 0.42 -7.80 -4.50
N VAL A 30 0.80 -8.72 -5.39
CA VAL A 30 1.66 -9.87 -5.06
C VAL A 30 3.00 -9.45 -4.44
N ASN A 31 3.53 -8.29 -4.84
CA ASN A 31 4.83 -7.81 -4.36
C ASN A 31 4.74 -6.56 -3.46
N THR A 32 3.54 -6.08 -3.13
CA THR A 32 3.33 -4.85 -2.34
C THR A 32 2.43 -5.12 -1.13
N THR A 33 2.71 -4.45 -0.01
CA THR A 33 1.84 -4.51 1.17
C THR A 33 0.95 -3.27 1.16
N LEU A 34 -0.36 -3.43 1.28
CA LEU A 34 -1.27 -2.29 1.47
C LEU A 34 -1.69 -2.23 2.93
N ILE A 35 -1.65 -1.02 3.50
CA ILE A 35 -1.90 -0.78 4.93
C ILE A 35 -3.30 -0.21 5.10
N ASP A 36 -4.03 -0.65 6.10
CA ASP A 36 -5.38 -0.19 6.38
C ASP A 36 -5.43 1.29 6.71
N ALA A 37 -6.26 2.04 5.98
CA ALA A 37 -6.50 3.46 6.21
C ALA A 37 -6.97 3.73 7.66
N SER A 38 -7.78 2.85 8.24
CA SER A 38 -8.24 3.01 9.64
C SER A 38 -7.10 2.83 10.63
N TRP A 39 -6.19 1.88 10.37
CA TRP A 39 -5.02 1.65 11.22
C TRP A 39 -4.04 2.83 11.13
N LEU A 40 -3.76 3.33 9.92
CA LEU A 40 -2.92 4.51 9.74
C LEU A 40 -3.52 5.76 10.40
N ALA A 41 -4.84 5.94 10.33
CA ALA A 41 -5.52 7.03 11.02
C ALA A 41 -5.39 6.93 12.55
N GLY A 42 -5.45 5.71 13.11
CA GLY A 42 -5.20 5.44 14.52
C GLY A 42 -3.75 5.71 14.93
N LEU A 43 -2.79 5.26 14.11
CA LEU A 43 -1.37 5.55 14.30
C LEU A 43 -1.10 7.06 14.34
N ALA A 44 -1.70 7.81 13.41
CA ALA A 44 -1.65 9.27 13.42
C ALA A 44 -2.24 9.84 14.72
N GLN A 45 -3.43 9.43 15.11
CA GLN A 45 -4.05 9.93 16.35
C GLN A 45 -3.19 9.69 17.61
N ALA A 46 -2.41 8.61 17.63
CA ALA A 46 -1.48 8.29 18.71
C ALA A 46 -0.14 9.04 18.65
N GLY A 47 0.07 9.93 17.67
CA GLY A 47 1.35 10.62 17.45
C GLY A 47 2.46 9.69 16.93
N GLY A 48 2.09 8.57 16.31
CA GLY A 48 3.03 7.58 15.81
C GLY A 48 3.75 7.99 14.53
N VAL A 49 4.73 7.18 14.14
CA VAL A 49 5.53 7.32 12.93
C VAL A 49 5.32 6.09 12.05
N LEU A 50 5.27 6.29 10.73
CA LEU A 50 5.04 5.22 9.77
C LEU A 50 6.17 4.16 9.85
N PRO A 51 5.88 2.88 10.14
CA PRO A 51 6.91 1.85 10.11
C PRO A 51 7.33 1.52 8.68
N ARG A 52 8.57 1.03 8.50
CA ARG A 52 8.98 0.41 7.23
C ARG A 52 8.19 -0.87 6.98
N CYS A 53 8.11 -1.31 5.72
CA CYS A 53 7.31 -2.46 5.30
C CYS A 53 7.47 -3.73 6.13
N GLN A 54 8.69 -4.05 6.57
CA GLN A 54 8.99 -5.25 7.35
C GLN A 54 8.39 -5.22 8.76
N ASP A 55 8.23 -4.01 9.31
CA ASP A 55 7.79 -3.78 10.68
C ASP A 55 6.29 -3.42 10.75
N VAL A 56 5.60 -3.36 9.60
CA VAL A 56 4.13 -3.23 9.54
C VAL A 56 3.50 -4.48 10.16
N PRO A 57 2.70 -4.33 11.23
CA PRO A 57 2.11 -5.48 11.91
C PRO A 57 1.02 -6.12 11.05
N GLU A 58 0.74 -7.41 11.28
CA GLU A 58 -0.12 -8.20 10.39
C GLU A 58 -1.57 -7.66 10.36
N GLU A 59 -2.09 -7.22 11.51
CA GLU A 59 -3.42 -6.63 11.62
C GLU A 59 -3.59 -5.33 10.84
N ALA A 60 -2.50 -4.64 10.51
CA ALA A 60 -2.55 -3.42 9.70
C ALA A 60 -2.61 -3.72 8.19
N ARG A 61 -2.37 -4.96 7.76
CA ARG A 61 -2.35 -5.32 6.34
C ARG A 61 -3.76 -5.58 5.82
N VAL A 62 -3.99 -5.21 4.57
CA VAL A 62 -5.27 -5.40 3.89
C VAL A 62 -5.16 -6.45 2.78
N SER A 63 -6.07 -7.40 2.79
CA SER A 63 -6.20 -8.45 1.78
C SER A 63 -6.96 -7.97 0.54
N LEU A 64 -6.83 -8.72 -0.56
CA LEU A 64 -7.62 -8.46 -1.78
C LEU A 64 -9.12 -8.51 -1.50
N ALA A 65 -9.59 -9.48 -0.71
CA ALA A 65 -11.01 -9.66 -0.43
C ALA A 65 -11.61 -8.45 0.31
N GLU A 66 -10.90 -7.90 1.29
CA GLU A 66 -11.31 -6.70 2.03
C GLU A 66 -11.37 -5.46 1.11
N MET A 67 -10.43 -5.32 0.17
CA MET A 67 -10.46 -4.23 -0.81
C MET A 67 -11.54 -4.42 -1.88
N GLU A 68 -11.89 -5.66 -2.21
CA GLU A 68 -12.95 -5.98 -3.19
C GLU A 68 -14.36 -5.72 -2.65
N ALA A 69 -14.53 -5.75 -1.33
CA ALA A 69 -15.77 -5.35 -0.67
C ALA A 69 -16.12 -3.86 -0.88
N TRP A 70 -15.18 -3.04 -1.38
CA TRP A 70 -15.43 -1.64 -1.74
C TRP A 70 -16.55 -1.50 -2.78
N GLY A 71 -17.65 -0.83 -2.42
CA GLY A 71 -18.86 -0.83 -3.25
C GLY A 71 -18.89 0.18 -4.40
N GLU A 72 -17.90 1.09 -4.51
CA GLU A 72 -17.93 2.09 -5.58
C GLU A 72 -17.64 1.48 -6.95
N PRO A 73 -18.47 1.73 -7.97
CA PRO A 73 -18.31 1.11 -9.29
C PRO A 73 -17.18 1.73 -10.11
N GLN A 74 -16.75 2.95 -9.80
CA GLN A 74 -15.73 3.68 -10.57
C GLN A 74 -14.31 3.52 -10.00
N THR A 75 -14.18 3.31 -8.69
CA THR A 75 -12.89 3.20 -8.00
C THR A 75 -12.67 1.80 -7.43
N VAL A 76 -11.50 1.57 -6.84
CA VAL A 76 -11.24 0.41 -5.98
C VAL A 76 -10.98 0.87 -4.55
N GLY A 77 -11.05 -0.05 -3.58
CA GLY A 77 -10.73 0.22 -2.17
C GLY A 77 -9.24 0.44 -1.92
N VAL A 78 -8.60 1.29 -2.73
CA VAL A 78 -7.18 1.62 -2.65
C VAL A 78 -6.96 3.12 -2.71
N LEU A 79 -6.22 3.64 -1.75
CA LEU A 79 -5.68 5.00 -1.74
C LEU A 79 -4.18 4.92 -1.99
N VAL A 80 -3.65 5.78 -2.85
CA VAL A 80 -2.22 5.84 -3.19
C VAL A 80 -1.69 7.19 -2.73
N LEU A 81 -0.58 7.18 -1.98
CA LEU A 81 0.07 8.41 -1.55
C LEU A 81 1.25 8.72 -2.46
N SER A 82 1.24 9.93 -3.02
CA SER A 82 2.38 10.55 -3.69
C SER A 82 2.83 11.72 -2.84
N TYR A 83 4.05 11.67 -2.32
CA TYR A 83 4.45 12.51 -1.19
C TYR A 83 5.98 12.76 -1.20
N PRO A 84 6.44 13.85 -0.58
CA PRO A 84 7.86 14.16 -0.50
C PRO A 84 8.60 13.28 0.51
N TRP A 85 9.84 12.92 0.21
CA TRP A 85 10.74 12.32 1.19
C TRP A 85 11.48 13.42 1.96
N LEU A 86 11.35 13.44 3.30
CA LEU A 86 12.02 14.42 4.15
C LEU A 86 13.50 14.07 4.40
N GLU A 87 13.78 12.79 4.71
CA GLU A 87 15.13 12.31 4.99
C GLU A 87 15.48 11.09 4.13
N LYS A 88 16.78 10.81 3.98
CA LYS A 88 17.29 9.73 3.13
C LYS A 88 16.75 8.34 3.50
N ASN A 89 16.61 8.06 4.80
CA ASN A 89 16.26 6.73 5.30
C ASN A 89 14.80 6.62 5.75
N HIS A 90 14.10 7.74 5.86
CA HIS A 90 12.71 7.77 6.30
C HIS A 90 11.99 8.99 5.71
N PRO A 91 10.80 8.81 5.09
CA PRO A 91 10.10 9.92 4.45
C PRO A 91 9.47 10.91 5.43
N ASP A 92 9.05 10.42 6.60
CA ASP A 92 8.31 11.18 7.60
C ASP A 92 8.76 10.85 9.04
N PRO A 93 10.03 11.06 9.40
CA PRO A 93 10.62 10.56 10.67
C PRO A 93 9.97 11.16 11.92
N TYR A 94 9.27 12.29 11.78
CA TYR A 94 8.55 12.97 12.84
C TYR A 94 7.03 12.73 12.81
N GLY A 95 6.53 11.95 11.85
CA GLY A 95 5.09 11.65 11.71
C GLY A 95 4.23 12.82 11.25
N GLU A 96 4.81 13.95 10.83
CA GLU A 96 4.09 15.15 10.45
C GLU A 96 3.25 14.95 9.18
N GLN A 97 3.77 14.24 8.18
CA GLN A 97 3.00 13.96 6.97
C GLN A 97 1.83 13.03 7.29
N LEU A 98 2.07 12.00 8.10
CA LEU A 98 1.03 11.10 8.60
C LEU A 98 -0.07 11.87 9.33
N GLN A 99 0.27 12.83 10.20
CA GLN A 99 -0.71 13.73 10.82
C GLN A 99 -1.50 14.53 9.78
N LYS A 100 -0.81 15.15 8.82
CA LYS A 100 -1.43 16.00 7.80
C LYS A 100 -2.41 15.22 6.91
N VAL A 101 -2.13 13.95 6.59
CA VAL A 101 -3.03 13.13 5.76
C VAL A 101 -4.09 12.36 6.56
N ALA A 102 -4.05 12.40 7.90
CA ALA A 102 -4.92 11.63 8.78
C ALA A 102 -6.41 11.88 8.53
N PHE A 103 -6.82 13.10 8.16
CA PHE A 103 -8.21 13.40 7.86
C PHE A 103 -8.71 12.67 6.60
N VAL A 104 -7.86 12.54 5.57
CA VAL A 104 -8.19 11.77 4.35
C VAL A 104 -8.29 10.30 4.67
N LEU A 105 -7.35 9.77 5.46
CA LEU A 105 -7.38 8.37 5.92
C LEU A 105 -8.68 8.06 6.68
N LYS A 106 -9.10 8.95 7.58
CA LYS A 106 -10.37 8.84 8.32
C LYS A 106 -11.58 8.87 7.38
N ALA A 107 -11.57 9.69 6.33
CA ALA A 107 -12.66 9.76 5.36
C ALA A 107 -12.80 8.44 4.57
N PHE A 108 -11.70 7.88 4.07
CA PHE A 108 -11.70 6.58 3.41
C PHE A 108 -12.12 5.44 4.34
N ALA A 109 -11.65 5.44 5.59
CA ALA A 109 -12.05 4.48 6.61
C ALA A 109 -13.54 4.60 6.99
N ALA A 110 -14.09 5.82 7.02
CA ALA A 110 -15.51 6.04 7.23
C ALA A 110 -16.34 5.49 6.06
N ARG A 111 -15.93 5.74 4.82
CA ARG A 111 -16.60 5.21 3.63
C ARG A 111 -16.55 3.68 3.58
N ALA A 112 -15.42 3.08 3.95
CA ALA A 112 -15.27 1.63 3.99
C ALA A 112 -16.27 0.95 4.93
N ARG A 113 -16.59 1.58 6.08
CA ARG A 113 -17.54 1.06 7.07
C ARG A 113 -18.97 0.91 6.54
N GLU A 114 -19.32 1.58 5.45
CA GLU A 114 -20.61 1.41 4.78
C GLU A 114 -20.72 0.08 4.02
N TYR A 115 -19.59 -0.58 3.76
CA TYR A 115 -19.53 -1.85 3.05
C TYR A 115 -19.05 -2.96 3.98
N LYS A 116 -19.89 -4.00 4.17
CA LYS A 116 -19.60 -5.09 5.10
C LYS A 116 -18.26 -5.77 4.79
N GLY A 117 -17.35 -5.77 5.77
CA GLY A 117 -16.04 -6.42 5.67
C GLY A 117 -15.02 -5.64 4.82
N CYS A 118 -15.32 -4.39 4.44
CA CYS A 118 -14.41 -3.60 3.63
C CYS A 118 -13.36 -2.89 4.48
N ARG A 119 -12.13 -2.89 3.98
CA ARG A 119 -11.03 -2.03 4.43
C ARG A 119 -10.37 -1.42 3.20
N VAL A 120 -9.94 -0.17 3.32
CA VAL A 120 -9.22 0.52 2.25
C VAL A 120 -7.73 0.29 2.43
N GLY A 121 -7.09 -0.30 1.43
CA GLY A 121 -5.65 -0.47 1.38
C GLY A 121 -4.95 0.81 0.93
N VAL A 122 -4.00 1.30 1.72
CA VAL A 122 -3.17 2.45 1.38
C VAL A 122 -1.85 1.96 0.82
N PHE A 123 -1.51 2.39 -0.39
CA PHE A 123 -0.16 2.26 -0.93
C PHE A 123 0.66 3.48 -0.50
N TRP A 124 1.57 3.25 0.43
CA TRP A 124 2.57 4.21 0.90
C TRP A 124 3.92 3.52 0.74
N ASP A 125 4.66 3.82 -0.35
CA ASP A 125 5.79 3.00 -0.81
C ASP A 125 6.80 2.59 0.29
N TYR A 126 7.09 3.45 1.26
CA TYR A 126 7.92 3.17 2.43
C TYR A 126 7.41 2.00 3.28
N ALA A 127 6.11 1.98 3.58
CA ALA A 127 5.44 0.90 4.32
C ALA A 127 4.97 -0.24 3.40
N SER A 128 4.95 -0.03 2.08
CA SER A 128 4.47 -1.01 1.10
C SER A 128 5.56 -1.86 0.45
N LEU A 129 6.83 -1.42 0.52
CA LEU A 129 7.99 -2.06 -0.11
C LEU A 129 9.12 -2.27 0.91
N PRO A 130 9.92 -3.35 0.80
CA PRO A 130 11.04 -3.59 1.71
C PRO A 130 12.07 -2.44 1.73
N GLN A 131 12.28 -1.85 2.91
CA GLN A 131 13.21 -0.74 3.11
C GLN A 131 14.48 -1.20 3.83
N LYS A 132 15.55 -0.40 3.73
CA LYS A 132 16.70 -0.48 4.64
C LYS A 132 16.27 -0.08 6.05
N ASN A 133 17.10 -0.33 7.05
CA ASN A 133 16.81 0.14 8.41
C ASN A 133 16.98 1.66 8.54
N LYS A 134 16.61 2.21 9.70
CA LYS A 134 16.66 3.65 10.00
C LYS A 134 18.05 4.28 9.87
N ASP A 135 19.10 3.49 10.09
CA ASP A 135 20.50 3.93 10.00
C ASP A 135 21.02 3.84 8.55
N GLY A 136 20.20 3.35 7.61
CA GLY A 136 20.55 3.19 6.20
C GLY A 136 21.36 1.92 5.90
N VAL A 137 21.52 1.05 6.90
CA VAL A 137 22.15 -0.27 6.72
C VAL A 137 21.15 -1.21 6.06
N ASP A 138 21.62 -1.93 5.04
CA ASP A 138 20.80 -2.88 4.32
C ASP A 138 20.70 -4.20 5.09
N ASP A 139 19.64 -4.33 5.89
CA ASP A 139 19.29 -5.51 6.66
C ASP A 139 18.27 -6.41 5.94
N ARG A 140 17.96 -6.11 4.67
CA ARG A 140 16.95 -6.85 3.92
C ARG A 140 17.41 -8.27 3.63
N THR A 141 16.52 -9.22 3.86
CA THR A 141 16.77 -10.61 3.47
C THR A 141 16.81 -10.75 1.95
N LYS A 142 17.43 -11.82 1.44
CA LYS A 142 17.43 -12.14 0.01
C LYS A 142 16.01 -12.17 -0.58
N ALA A 143 15.04 -12.70 0.17
CA ALA A 143 13.64 -12.74 -0.25
C ALA A 143 13.01 -11.34 -0.34
N GLN A 144 13.33 -10.46 0.61
CA GLN A 144 12.87 -9.07 0.60
C GLN A 144 13.47 -8.27 -0.56
N MET A 145 14.77 -8.42 -0.83
CA MET A 145 15.41 -7.80 -1.99
C MET A 145 14.79 -8.26 -3.31
N ALA A 146 14.60 -9.58 -3.48
CA ALA A 146 13.96 -10.11 -4.68
C ALA A 146 12.50 -9.65 -4.83
N ARG A 147 11.77 -9.50 -3.71
CA ARG A 147 10.40 -8.93 -3.72
C ARG A 147 10.42 -7.47 -4.16
N LEU A 148 11.35 -6.67 -3.64
CA LEU A 148 11.51 -5.27 -4.03
C LEU A 148 11.83 -5.16 -5.53
N GLU A 149 12.78 -5.93 -6.04
CA GLU A 149 13.17 -5.94 -7.45
C GLU A 149 11.98 -6.25 -8.38
N ARG A 150 11.18 -7.27 -8.03
CA ARG A 150 9.94 -7.60 -8.77
C ARG A 150 8.93 -6.46 -8.72
N ALA A 151 8.75 -5.82 -7.56
CA ALA A 151 7.82 -4.70 -7.41
C ALA A 151 8.23 -3.50 -8.28
N LEU A 152 9.52 -3.13 -8.26
CA LEU A 152 10.05 -2.02 -9.05
C LEU A 152 9.96 -2.29 -10.55
N SER A 153 10.29 -3.52 -10.98
CA SER A 153 10.28 -3.89 -12.40
C SER A 153 8.89 -3.95 -13.04
N SER A 154 7.82 -4.17 -12.26
CA SER A 154 6.53 -4.56 -12.85
C SER A 154 5.26 -4.08 -12.13
N GLY A 155 5.38 -3.53 -10.91
CA GLY A 155 4.24 -3.36 -10.01
C GLY A 155 3.92 -1.92 -9.63
N ILE A 156 4.92 -1.12 -9.26
CA ILE A 156 4.66 0.15 -8.55
C ILE A 156 3.92 1.19 -9.40
N SER A 157 4.22 1.30 -10.69
CA SER A 157 3.60 2.28 -11.58
C SER A 157 2.12 2.02 -11.82
N ALA A 158 1.65 0.77 -11.62
CA ALA A 158 0.25 0.45 -11.72
C ALA A 158 -0.57 1.13 -10.61
N TRP A 159 -0.02 1.27 -9.39
CA TRP A 159 -0.72 1.96 -8.30
C TRP A 159 -0.95 3.44 -8.64
N TYR A 160 0.08 4.12 -9.11
CA TYR A 160 0.00 5.55 -9.44
C TYR A 160 -0.78 5.85 -10.73
N GLY A 161 -0.74 4.96 -11.73
CA GLY A 161 -1.27 5.24 -13.07
C GLY A 161 -2.63 4.62 -13.39
N HIS A 162 -3.18 3.75 -12.54
CA HIS A 162 -4.42 3.07 -12.87
C HIS A 162 -5.63 3.97 -12.64
N ARG A 163 -6.48 4.15 -13.66
CA ARG A 163 -7.66 5.04 -13.62
C ARG A 163 -8.69 4.82 -12.48
N ARG A 164 -8.58 3.70 -11.76
CA ARG A 164 -9.51 3.31 -10.68
C ARG A 164 -8.91 3.52 -9.28
N THR A 165 -7.60 3.80 -9.17
CA THR A 165 -6.99 4.17 -7.89
C THR A 165 -7.21 5.66 -7.64
N SER A 166 -7.34 6.04 -6.38
CA SER A 166 -7.30 7.44 -5.97
C SER A 166 -5.87 7.78 -5.55
N VAL A 167 -5.25 8.76 -6.20
CA VAL A 167 -3.91 9.24 -5.84
C VAL A 167 -4.04 10.56 -5.09
N LEU A 168 -3.66 10.57 -3.82
CA LEU A 168 -3.52 11.80 -3.05
C LEU A 168 -2.11 12.34 -3.25
N MET A 169 -2.02 13.50 -3.90
CA MET A 169 -0.80 14.29 -4.01
C MET A 169 -0.62 15.11 -2.74
N VAL A 170 0.35 14.76 -1.91
CA VAL A 170 0.72 15.50 -0.71
C VAL A 170 1.73 16.57 -1.11
N ALA A 171 1.26 17.80 -1.27
CA ALA A 171 2.06 18.95 -1.69
C ALA A 171 2.40 19.89 -0.54
N THR A 172 2.55 19.37 0.68
CA THR A 172 2.85 20.20 1.85
C THR A 172 4.29 20.68 1.84
N ASP A 173 4.48 21.95 2.17
CA ASP A 173 5.79 22.52 2.38
C ASP A 173 6.55 21.76 3.49
N PRO A 174 7.87 21.63 3.35
CA PRO A 174 8.70 20.96 4.34
C PRO A 174 8.73 21.83 5.61
N PRO A 175 9.00 21.24 6.80
CA PRO A 175 9.16 22.01 8.02
C PRO A 175 10.21 23.12 7.83
N THR A 176 9.94 24.31 8.36
CA THR A 176 10.83 25.47 8.24
C THR A 176 12.26 25.10 8.69
N GLY A 177 13.24 25.25 7.78
CA GLY A 177 14.65 24.96 8.06
C GLY A 177 15.20 23.63 7.56
N SER A 178 14.39 22.77 6.92
CA SER A 178 14.85 21.52 6.31
C SER A 178 15.25 21.70 4.84
N ILE A 179 16.36 21.08 4.42
CA ILE A 179 16.88 21.13 3.04
C ILE A 179 16.33 19.92 2.28
N TYR A 180 15.52 20.18 1.24
CA TYR A 180 15.13 19.14 0.30
C TYR A 180 16.33 18.60 -0.46
N SER A 181 16.62 17.31 -0.30
CA SER A 181 17.39 16.57 -1.30
C SER A 181 16.39 15.89 -2.24
N ARG A 182 16.25 16.41 -3.47
CA ARG A 182 15.40 15.80 -4.52
C ARG A 182 15.96 14.48 -5.08
N THR A 183 17.13 14.07 -4.63
CA THR A 183 17.72 12.77 -4.94
C THR A 183 17.21 11.73 -3.95
N GLN A 184 16.31 10.86 -4.43
CA GLN A 184 16.19 9.51 -3.87
C GLN A 184 17.56 8.81 -4.07
N PRO A 185 18.07 8.05 -3.07
CA PRO A 185 19.24 7.19 -3.26
C PRO A 185 18.98 6.06 -4.27
#